data_AF-F4MUQ2-F1
#
_entry.id   AF-F4MUQ2-F1
#
_cell.length_a   1.000
_cell.length_b   1.000
_cell.length_c   1.000
_cell.angle_alpha   90.00
_cell.angle_beta   90.00
_cell.angle_gamma   90.00
#
_symmetry.space_group_name_H-M   'P 1'
#
loop_
_entity.id
_entity.type
_entity.pdbx_description
1 polymer ?
#
loop_
_entity_poly.entity_id
_entity_poly.type
_entity_poly.pdbx_seq_one_letter_code
_entity_poly.pdbx_strand_id
1 'polypeptide(L)' 'MIRQPQVIVVSGDKSQADNISAFWRPQLAVPIITLNEDWFNRAGPRILLAAKQLCQQMASLPFSVAESH' A
#
# COMPACT_ATOMS: atom_id res chain seq x y z
N MET A 1 -11.73 -9.87 -17.07
CA MET A 1 -10.34 -9.53 -16.70
C MET A 1 -10.28 -9.35 -15.20
N ILE A 2 -9.38 -10.06 -14.49
CA ILE A 2 -9.20 -9.95 -13.04
C ILE A 2 -7.93 -9.13 -12.79
N ARG A 3 -7.98 -8.14 -11.89
CA ARG A 3 -6.82 -7.32 -11.54
C ARG A 3 -5.81 -8.15 -10.75
N GLN A 4 -4.51 -7.96 -11.03
CA GLN A 4 -3.40 -8.56 -10.29
C GLN A 4 -2.61 -7.43 -9.61
N PRO A 5 -2.97 -7.04 -8.37
CA PRO A 5 -2.27 -5.97 -7.68
C PRO A 5 -0.84 -6.39 -7.32
N GLN A 6 0.11 -5.47 -7.42
CA GLN A 6 1.48 -5.66 -6.92
C GLN A 6 1.65 -5.18 -5.48
N VAL A 7 0.72 -4.35 -4.98
CA VAL A 7 0.71 -3.74 -3.65
C VAL A 7 -0.74 -3.54 -3.22
N ILE A 8 -0.99 -3.62 -1.91
CA ILE A 8 -2.22 -3.15 -1.27
C ILE A 8 -1.92 -1.86 -0.50
N VAL A 9 -2.70 -0.80 -0.74
CA VAL A 9 -2.59 0.47 0.00
C VAL A 9 -3.80 0.62 0.89
N VAL A 10 -3.58 0.83 2.18
CA VAL A 10 -4.63 0.94 3.21
C VAL A 10 -4.33 2.09 4.15
N SER A 11 -5.36 2.72 4.71
CA SER A 11 -5.21 3.66 5.81
C SER A 11 -5.15 2.91 7.13
N GLY A 12 -4.28 3.35 8.06
CA GLY A 12 -4.23 2.80 9.41
C GLY A 12 -2.81 2.60 9.92
N ASP A 13 -2.68 1.77 10.95
CA ASP A 13 -1.42 1.45 11.59
C ASP A 13 -0.91 0.05 11.22
N LYS A 14 0.17 -0.37 11.89
CA LYS A 14 0.76 -1.69 11.67
C LYS A 14 -0.18 -2.85 12.02
N SER A 15 -1.03 -2.71 13.04
CA SER A 15 -2.01 -3.74 13.42
C SER A 15 -3.01 -3.97 12.29
N GLN A 16 -3.49 -2.88 11.67
CA GLN A 16 -4.38 -2.97 10.51
C GLN A 16 -3.70 -3.60 9.29
N ALA A 17 -2.42 -3.31 9.06
CA ALA A 17 -1.65 -3.98 8.01
C ALA A 17 -1.58 -5.50 8.23
N ASP A 18 -1.28 -5.93 9.46
CA ASP A 18 -1.12 -7.34 9.80
C ASP A 18 -2.48 -8.08 9.67
N ASN A 19 -3.58 -7.46 10.08
CA ASN A 19 -4.94 -7.98 9.89
C ASN A 19 -5.31 -8.16 8.41
N ILE A 20 -5.02 -7.15 7.57
CA ILE A 20 -5.30 -7.21 6.13
C ILE A 20 -4.39 -8.24 5.45
N SER A 21 -3.14 -8.37 5.88
CA SER A 21 -2.23 -9.42 5.40
C SER A 21 -2.78 -10.82 5.67
N ALA A 22 -3.29 -11.04 6.89
CA ALA A 22 -3.89 -12.31 7.28
C ALA A 22 -5.17 -12.61 6.47
N PHE A 23 -6.02 -11.59 6.25
CA PHE A 23 -7.27 -11.74 5.50
C PHE A 23 -7.05 -12.21 4.06
N TRP A 24 -6.08 -11.63 3.35
CA TRP A 24 -5.83 -11.94 1.94
C TRP A 24 -5.03 -13.23 1.71
N ARG A 25 -4.38 -13.76 2.75
CA ARG A 25 -3.62 -15.00 2.64
C ARG A 25 -4.53 -16.24 2.65
N PRO A 26 -4.17 -17.29 1.88
CA PRO A 26 -2.96 -17.42 1.06
C PRO A 26 -3.09 -16.84 -0.37
N GLN A 27 -4.27 -16.37 -0.74
CA GLN A 27 -4.64 -16.08 -2.14
C GLN A 27 -3.88 -14.88 -2.73
N LEU A 28 -3.48 -13.92 -1.89
CA LEU A 28 -2.74 -12.73 -2.30
C LEU A 28 -1.69 -12.36 -1.25
N ALA A 29 -0.42 -12.53 -1.62
CA ALA A 29 0.75 -12.30 -0.74
C ALA A 29 1.61 -11.15 -1.27
N VAL A 30 1.04 -9.94 -1.31
CA VAL A 30 1.73 -8.73 -1.78
C VAL A 30 2.04 -7.77 -0.62
N PRO A 31 3.03 -6.86 -0.76
CA PRO A 31 3.31 -5.85 0.24
C PRO A 31 2.09 -4.99 0.57
N ILE A 32 1.98 -4.59 1.83
CA ILE A 32 0.94 -3.68 2.32
C ILE A 32 1.61 -2.36 2.72
N ILE A 33 1.15 -1.27 2.12
CA ILE A 33 1.52 0.10 2.49
C ILE A 33 0.43 0.68 3.37
N THR A 34 0.81 1.16 4.55
CA THR A 34 -0.09 1.92 5.42
C THR A 34 0.14 3.41 5.26
N LEU A 35 -0.95 4.15 5.13
CA LEU A 35 -0.96 5.61 5.11
C LEU A 35 -1.69 6.14 6.34
N ASN A 36 -1.30 7.33 6.78
CA ASN A 36 -2.06 8.03 7.81
C ASN A 36 -3.50 8.28 7.32
N GLU A 37 -4.47 7.80 8.09
CA GLU A 37 -5.90 7.85 7.74
C GLU A 37 -6.40 9.28 7.55
N ASP A 38 -5.95 10.16 8.42
CA ASP A 38 -6.37 11.56 8.51
C ASP A 38 -5.86 12.40 7.34
N TRP A 39 -4.73 11.98 6.74
CA TRP A 39 -4.14 12.60 5.57
C TRP A 39 -4.68 12.02 4.26
N PHE A 40 -4.95 10.72 4.21
CA PHE A 40 -5.30 10.02 2.97
C PHE A 40 -6.79 10.09 2.62
N ASN A 41 -7.68 10.02 3.61
CA ASN A 41 -9.13 9.93 3.37
C ASN A 41 -9.81 11.30 3.17
N ARG A 42 -9.07 12.40 3.31
CA ARG A 42 -9.61 13.77 3.23
C ARG A 42 -8.96 14.55 2.11
N ALA A 43 -9.78 15.11 1.23
CA ALA A 43 -9.35 16.07 0.22
C ALA A 43 -9.05 17.43 0.87
N GLY A 44 -7.88 17.57 1.47
CA GLY A 44 -7.39 18.81 2.08
C GLY A 44 -5.87 18.94 1.99
N PRO A 45 -5.27 20.02 2.53
CA PRO A 45 -3.84 20.30 2.35
C PRO A 45 -2.90 19.18 2.81
N ARG A 46 -3.34 18.39 3.80
CA ARG A 46 -2.59 17.24 4.34
C ARG A 46 -2.49 16.06 3.35
N ILE A 47 -3.22 16.05 2.23
CA ILE A 47 -3.11 15.00 1.20
C ILE A 47 -1.69 14.91 0.63
N LEU A 48 -0.96 16.02 0.57
CA LEU A 48 0.42 16.03 0.09
C LEU A 48 1.36 15.27 1.04
N LEU A 49 1.03 15.19 2.34
CA LEU A 49 1.77 14.36 3.30
C LEU A 49 1.52 12.87 3.04
N ALA A 50 0.28 12.48 2.76
CA ALA A 50 -0.05 11.11 2.36
C ALA A 50 0.64 10.73 1.05
N ALA A 51 0.66 11.64 0.06
CA ALA A 51 1.37 11.44 -1.20
C ALA A 51 2.88 11.25 -0.99
N LYS A 52 3.51 12.10 -0.17
CA LYS A 52 4.93 11.95 0.19
C LYS A 52 5.21 10.60 0.87
N GLN A 53 4.39 10.24 1.86
CA GLN A 53 4.52 8.98 2.58
C GLN A 53 4.37 7.77 1.65
N LEU A 54 3.40 7.81 0.74
CA LEU A 54 3.17 6.78 -0.27
C LEU A 54 4.38 6.65 -1.19
N CYS A 55 4.87 7.75 -1.77
CA CYS A 55 6.03 7.74 -2.66
C CYS A 55 7.28 7.17 -1.99
N GLN A 56 7.54 7.54 -0.72
CA GLN A 56 8.69 7.04 0.03
C GLN A 56 8.60 5.53 0.28
N GLN A 57 7.43 5.02 0.66
CA GLN A 57 7.24 3.59 0.87
C GLN A 57 7.32 2.82 -0.45
N MET A 58 6.69 3.31 -1.52
CA MET A 58 6.76 2.68 -2.83
C MET A 58 8.19 2.60 -3.38
N ALA A 59 9.00 3.66 -3.20
CA ALA A 59 10.40 3.66 -3.62
C ALA A 59 11.27 2.64 -2.85
N SER A 60 10.86 2.25 -1.64
CA SER A 60 11.56 1.24 -0.84
C SER A 60 11.13 -0.19 -1.15
N LEU A 61 10.05 -0.38 -1.92
CA LEU A 61 9.62 -1.71 -2.30
C LEU A 61 10.62 -2.30 -3.29
N PRO A 62 11.00 -3.57 -3.14
CA PRO A 62 11.67 -4.28 -4.20
C PRO A 62 10.68 -4.36 -5.36
N PHE A 63 10.87 -3.52 -6.37
CA PHE A 63 10.20 -3.72 -7.65
C PHE A 63 10.70 -5.06 -8.16
N SER A 64 9.84 -6.09 -8.11
CA SER A 64 9.94 -7.14 -9.12
C SER A 64 9.56 -6.46 -10.43
N VAL A 65 10.51 -5.75 -11.03
CA VAL A 65 10.55 -5.65 -12.47
C VAL A 65 10.62 -7.10 -12.89
N ALA A 66 9.47 -7.67 -13.25
CA ALA A 66 9.47 -8.76 -14.20
C ALA A 66 10.18 -8.16 -15.42
N GLU A 67 11.49 -8.34 -15.45
CA GLU A 67 12.37 -8.12 -16.59
C GLU A 67 11.99 -9.23 -17.57
N SER A 68 10.81 -9.06 -18.16
CA SER A 68 10.36 -9.81 -19.32
C SER A 68 10.94 -9.06 -20.51
N HIS A 69 12.07 -9.57 -21.00
CA HIS A 69 12.54 -9.56 -22.38
C HIS A 69 12.07 -8.43 -23.30
#